data_AF-A0A521K242-F1
#
_entry.id   AF-A0A521K242-F1
#
_cell.length_a   1.000
_cell.length_b   1.000
_cell.length_c   1.000
_cell.angle_alpha   90.00
_cell.angle_beta   90.00
_cell.angle_gamma   90.00
#
_symmetry.space_group_name_H-M   'P 1'
#
loop_
_entity.id
_entity.type
_entity.pdbx_description
1 polymer ?
#
loop_
_entity_poly.entity_id
_entity_poly.type
_entity_poly.pdbx_seq_one_letter_code
_entity_poly.pdbx_strand_id
1 'polypeptide(L)'
;MLTPSKSLVCTILMSNNEPCGREVHSYESKLNDRPVCIMHSSDPEKDFSRFHQEIVEILAGESIHSRRAETFDFSWFVFLDYHFGRMSFERKTIFRSARFLCGAHFSSMWFAHGADFTDTLFENSVDFQTAVFAEDVRFDSAQFSGEANFRQVVCRGEGWWPAVNFKGNASFAQSNFSKEANFSMATFESNVDFSGARFAFCGNFKGATFREGANFASAVFASTGEPAADGANVPHVIADFSGARYEKPSHVSFYQVNRDIQGGLRARFVNCNMEAVRFVDVNWHRWHGRKVLQDELDIVSPLKNEESETEKFFKQAMGKPPTRYELVAVGYRKLVDNFEKVREYDSAEDFSIGVMEMKRLDPAQPIFVRVAVNLYRWASNYGSNYWQALVVLALMVVVFGLLYSLVGLTPRPKQTVLEPIGLVHAVEVATFKGETHAIAGNGVAWFLEILERVLIPAQVALLLLALRRRFRR
;
A
#
# COMPACT_ATOMS: atom_id res chain seq x y z
N MET A 1 58.77 -40.21 16.71
CA MET A 1 57.71 -40.02 15.71
C MET A 1 56.69 -39.07 16.32
N LEU A 2 56.76 -37.79 15.95
CA LEU A 2 55.74 -36.81 16.33
C LEU A 2 54.47 -37.19 15.57
N THR A 3 53.40 -37.51 16.29
CA THR A 3 52.06 -37.61 15.71
C THR A 3 51.75 -36.27 15.04
N PRO A 4 51.24 -36.24 13.79
CA PRO A 4 50.84 -34.98 13.20
C PRO A 4 49.69 -34.44 14.05
N SER A 5 49.91 -33.28 14.67
CA SER A 5 48.86 -32.49 15.30
C SER A 5 47.75 -32.33 14.26
N LYS A 6 46.59 -32.95 14.46
CA LYS A 6 45.43 -32.73 13.59
C LYS A 6 45.16 -31.22 13.63
N SER A 7 45.38 -30.53 12.52
CA SER A 7 45.02 -29.13 12.40
C SER A 7 43.54 -29.00 12.75
N LEU A 8 43.23 -28.12 13.72
CA LEU A 8 41.85 -27.82 14.04
C LEU A 8 41.18 -27.19 12.83
N VAL A 9 40.00 -27.69 12.47
CA VAL A 9 39.20 -27.19 11.36
C VAL A 9 37.96 -26.47 11.87
N CYS A 10 37.52 -25.45 11.14
CA CYS A 10 36.35 -24.66 11.48
C CYS A 10 35.06 -25.46 11.26
N THR A 11 34.22 -25.51 12.30
CA THR A 11 32.97 -26.29 12.35
C THR A 11 31.72 -25.47 12.08
N ILE A 12 31.85 -24.19 11.74
CA ILE A 12 30.71 -23.35 11.35
C ILE A 12 30.05 -23.94 10.12
N LEU A 13 28.73 -24.08 10.18
CA LEU A 13 27.93 -24.62 9.08
C LEU A 13 27.72 -23.55 8.01
N MET A 14 28.01 -23.91 6.77
CA MET A 14 27.79 -23.08 5.59
C MET A 14 26.33 -23.18 5.11
N SER A 15 25.97 -22.55 3.98
CA SER A 15 24.59 -22.53 3.48
C SER A 15 23.98 -23.91 3.20
N ASN A 16 24.84 -24.91 2.99
CA ASN A 16 24.49 -26.29 2.71
C ASN A 16 24.42 -27.19 3.96
N ASN A 17 24.50 -26.64 5.16
CA ASN A 17 24.57 -27.38 6.43
C ASN A 17 25.82 -28.27 6.60
N GLU A 18 26.86 -28.09 5.78
CA GLU A 18 28.15 -28.75 5.97
C GLU A 18 29.14 -27.81 6.68
N PRO A 19 30.10 -28.37 7.45
CA PRO A 19 31.10 -27.55 8.13
C PRO A 19 32.06 -26.89 7.12
N CYS A 20 32.44 -25.66 7.41
CA CYS A 20 33.39 -24.85 6.65
C CYS A 20 34.69 -25.62 6.31
N GLY A 21 35.27 -26.31 7.29
CA GLY A 21 36.44 -27.17 7.09
C GLY A 21 37.76 -26.45 6.86
N ARG A 22 37.77 -25.10 6.81
CA ARG A 22 39.00 -24.28 6.76
C ARG A 22 39.78 -24.41 8.06
N GLU A 23 41.10 -24.27 7.96
CA GLU A 23 41.97 -24.27 9.13
C GLU A 23 41.58 -23.16 10.12
N VAL A 24 41.60 -23.50 11.41
CA VAL A 24 41.34 -22.54 12.48
C VAL A 24 42.43 -21.47 12.48
N HIS A 25 41.99 -20.23 12.56
CA HIS A 25 42.85 -19.08 12.75
C HIS A 25 43.33 -19.06 14.20
N SER A 26 44.64 -18.96 14.40
CA SER A 26 45.35 -19.22 15.66
C SER A 26 45.13 -18.19 16.77
N TYR A 27 44.25 -17.22 16.58
CA TYR A 27 43.99 -16.22 17.60
C TYR A 27 42.96 -16.75 18.61
N GLU A 28 43.36 -16.82 19.89
CA GLU A 28 42.47 -16.97 21.04
C GLU A 28 41.64 -15.69 21.20
N SER A 29 40.74 -15.45 20.26
CA SER A 29 39.77 -14.39 20.37
C SER A 29 38.87 -14.74 21.57
N LYS A 30 39.07 -14.05 22.70
CA LYS A 30 38.09 -13.99 23.80
C LYS A 30 36.68 -13.56 23.33
N LEU A 31 36.54 -13.11 22.08
CA LEU A 31 35.29 -12.71 21.43
C LEU A 31 34.52 -13.86 20.75
N ASN A 32 35.13 -15.02 20.51
CA ASN A 32 34.46 -16.13 19.81
C ASN A 32 34.39 -17.32 20.77
N ASP A 33 33.17 -17.75 21.12
CA ASP A 33 32.90 -18.88 22.04
C ASP A 33 33.47 -20.24 21.56
N ARG A 34 34.05 -20.29 20.35
CA ARG A 34 34.64 -21.47 19.71
C ARG A 34 35.76 -21.07 18.74
N PRO A 35 36.74 -21.97 18.47
CA PRO A 35 37.77 -21.73 17.46
C PRO A 35 37.17 -21.66 16.04
N VAL A 36 37.56 -20.65 15.27
CA VAL A 36 37.02 -20.35 13.93
C VAL A 36 38.13 -20.10 12.91
N CYS A 37 37.84 -20.26 11.62
CA CYS A 37 38.78 -19.89 10.56
C CYS A 37 38.84 -18.37 10.36
N ILE A 38 39.81 -17.91 9.56
CA ILE A 38 40.01 -16.47 9.30
C ILE A 38 38.78 -15.80 8.65
N MET A 39 38.02 -16.55 7.85
CA MET A 39 36.81 -16.05 7.18
C MET A 39 35.67 -15.79 8.17
N HIS A 40 35.63 -16.54 9.27
CA HIS A 40 34.59 -16.44 10.30
C HIS A 40 35.06 -15.72 11.56
N SER A 41 36.32 -15.28 11.60
CA SER A 41 36.87 -14.55 12.73
C SER A 41 36.40 -13.09 12.70
N SER A 42 35.86 -12.65 13.83
CA SER A 42 35.56 -11.23 14.13
C SER A 42 36.78 -10.43 14.60
N ASP A 43 37.97 -11.03 14.59
CA ASP A 43 39.22 -10.36 14.96
C ASP A 43 39.54 -9.21 13.98
N PRO A 44 39.63 -7.95 14.45
CA PRO A 44 40.01 -6.82 13.61
C PRO A 44 41.46 -6.87 13.11
N GLU A 45 42.34 -7.63 13.79
CA GLU A 45 43.76 -7.77 13.42
C GLU A 45 44.03 -9.02 12.57
N LYS A 46 42.98 -9.72 12.12
CA LYS A 46 43.15 -10.89 11.26
C LYS A 46 43.89 -10.53 9.97
N ASP A 47 44.72 -11.45 9.49
CA ASP A 47 45.52 -11.27 8.28
C ASP A 47 44.64 -10.98 7.05
N PHE A 48 44.54 -9.69 6.71
CA PHE A 48 43.74 -9.22 5.60
C PHE A 48 44.24 -9.77 4.25
N SER A 49 45.55 -9.98 4.10
CA SER A 49 46.11 -10.49 2.84
C SER A 49 45.66 -11.93 2.60
N ARG A 50 45.75 -12.77 3.63
CA ARG A 50 45.25 -14.15 3.57
C ARG A 50 43.72 -14.21 3.40
N PHE A 51 42.99 -13.35 4.10
CA PHE A 51 41.54 -13.24 3.93
C PHE A 51 41.16 -12.84 2.49
N HIS A 52 41.80 -11.80 1.95
CA HIS A 52 41.55 -11.31 0.60
C HIS A 52 41.91 -12.36 -0.45
N GLN A 53 43.04 -13.05 -0.29
CA GLN A 53 43.45 -14.13 -1.18
C GLN A 53 42.41 -15.26 -1.23
N GLU A 54 41.87 -15.69 -0.08
CA GLU A 54 40.82 -16.70 -0.05
C GLU A 54 39.55 -16.23 -0.79
N ILE A 55 39.17 -14.95 -0.67
CA ILE A 55 38.04 -14.41 -1.46
C ILE A 55 38.34 -14.49 -2.95
N VAL A 56 39.55 -14.09 -3.40
CA VAL A 56 39.95 -14.17 -4.80
C VAL A 56 39.92 -15.62 -5.31
N GLU A 57 40.43 -16.57 -4.54
CA GLU A 57 40.39 -18.00 -4.87
C GLU A 57 38.96 -18.55 -4.94
N ILE A 58 38.06 -18.10 -4.06
CA ILE A 58 36.63 -18.45 -4.14
C ILE A 58 36.03 -17.91 -5.44
N LEU A 59 36.29 -16.64 -5.77
CA LEU A 59 35.76 -15.99 -6.98
C LEU A 59 36.32 -16.60 -8.27
N ALA A 60 37.59 -17.01 -8.27
CA ALA A 60 38.22 -17.73 -9.37
C ALA A 60 37.72 -19.18 -9.51
N GLY A 61 37.05 -19.72 -8.48
CA GLY A 61 36.64 -21.13 -8.42
C GLY A 61 37.80 -22.08 -8.11
N GLU A 62 38.88 -21.57 -7.54
CA GLU A 62 40.11 -22.30 -7.21
C GLU A 62 40.16 -22.73 -5.73
N SER A 63 39.31 -22.14 -4.86
CA SER A 63 39.27 -22.50 -3.43
C SER A 63 38.84 -23.96 -3.22
N ILE A 64 39.71 -24.74 -2.57
CA ILE A 64 39.47 -26.14 -2.18
C ILE A 64 38.28 -26.31 -1.22
N HIS A 65 37.90 -25.22 -0.53
CA HIS A 65 36.80 -25.20 0.43
C HIS A 65 35.48 -24.76 -0.21
N SER A 66 35.53 -24.15 -1.40
CA SER A 66 34.34 -23.83 -2.22
C SER A 66 33.92 -25.06 -3.03
N ARG A 67 33.35 -26.05 -2.33
CA ARG A 67 33.08 -27.41 -2.86
C ARG A 67 31.97 -27.48 -3.93
N ARG A 68 31.28 -26.38 -4.24
CA ARG A 68 30.29 -26.32 -5.33
C ARG A 68 30.73 -25.32 -6.39
N ALA A 69 30.86 -25.80 -7.62
CA ALA A 69 31.24 -24.99 -8.78
C ALA A 69 30.18 -23.94 -9.18
N GLU A 70 28.98 -23.95 -8.59
CA GLU A 70 27.83 -23.16 -9.07
C GLU A 70 27.47 -21.95 -8.19
N THR A 71 28.05 -21.82 -7.00
CA THR A 71 27.69 -20.77 -6.04
C THR A 71 28.92 -20.20 -5.32
N PHE A 72 28.93 -18.89 -5.08
CA PHE A 72 29.87 -18.27 -4.14
C PHE A 72 29.24 -18.22 -2.74
N ASP A 73 29.72 -19.07 -1.82
CA ASP A 73 29.17 -19.18 -0.47
C ASP A 73 30.07 -18.48 0.56
N PHE A 74 29.61 -17.33 1.02
CA PHE A 74 30.19 -16.49 2.06
C PHE A 74 29.37 -16.54 3.36
N SER A 75 28.59 -17.60 3.57
CA SER A 75 27.74 -17.71 4.76
C SER A 75 28.55 -17.58 6.05
N TRP A 76 28.05 -16.77 6.98
CA TRP A 76 28.69 -16.43 8.25
C TRP A 76 30.02 -15.68 8.16
N PHE A 77 30.50 -15.34 6.95
CA PHE A 77 31.78 -14.65 6.81
C PHE A 77 31.73 -13.29 7.51
N VAL A 78 32.83 -12.93 8.15
CA VAL A 78 33.01 -11.64 8.78
C VAL A 78 33.93 -10.80 7.92
N PHE A 79 33.40 -9.75 7.32
CA PHE A 79 34.13 -8.75 6.55
C PHE A 79 34.44 -7.58 7.47
N LEU A 80 35.66 -7.05 7.39
CA LEU A 80 36.03 -5.79 8.06
C LEU A 80 35.60 -4.64 7.16
N ASP A 81 36.55 -3.99 6.50
CA ASP A 81 36.32 -3.10 5.37
C ASP A 81 36.67 -3.88 4.09
N TYR A 82 35.70 -4.10 3.20
CA TYR A 82 35.94 -4.89 2.00
C TYR A 82 35.26 -4.30 0.77
N HIS A 83 36.08 -4.09 -0.26
CA HIS A 83 35.66 -3.65 -1.57
C HIS A 83 35.78 -4.82 -2.55
N PHE A 84 34.64 -5.25 -3.09
CA PHE A 84 34.62 -6.19 -4.21
C PHE A 84 34.94 -5.50 -5.55
N GLY A 85 35.26 -4.21 -5.58
CA GLY A 85 35.54 -3.46 -6.81
C GLY A 85 34.37 -3.46 -7.81
N ARG A 86 34.63 -3.07 -9.07
CA ARG A 86 33.67 -3.19 -10.17
C ARG A 86 33.61 -4.63 -10.72
N MET A 87 33.61 -5.63 -9.83
CA MET A 87 33.52 -7.02 -10.23
C MET A 87 32.06 -7.43 -10.46
N SER A 88 31.86 -8.43 -11.32
CA SER A 88 30.58 -9.12 -11.49
C SER A 88 30.60 -10.46 -10.77
N PHE A 89 29.48 -10.80 -10.13
CA PHE A 89 29.26 -12.13 -9.60
C PHE A 89 28.55 -12.97 -10.67
N GLU A 90 29.32 -13.81 -11.36
CA GLU A 90 28.84 -14.69 -12.45
C GLU A 90 28.21 -16.00 -11.96
N ARG A 91 27.97 -16.11 -10.64
CA ARG A 91 27.35 -17.27 -10.00
C ARG A 91 26.41 -16.78 -8.90
N LYS A 92 25.49 -17.65 -8.48
CA LYS A 92 24.63 -17.36 -7.34
C LYS A 92 25.49 -17.06 -6.12
N THR A 93 25.23 -15.95 -5.45
CA THR A 93 26.08 -15.46 -4.36
C THR A 93 25.32 -15.47 -3.04
N ILE A 94 25.92 -16.04 -2.00
CA ILE A 94 25.28 -16.25 -0.70
C ILE A 94 26.11 -15.57 0.38
N PHE A 95 25.57 -14.53 0.99
CA PHE A 95 26.08 -13.82 2.17
C PHE A 95 25.25 -14.11 3.42
N ARG A 96 24.52 -15.23 3.46
CA ARG A 96 23.60 -15.54 4.58
C ARG A 96 24.29 -15.47 5.93
N SER A 97 23.73 -14.71 6.86
CA SER A 97 24.29 -14.47 8.20
C SER A 97 25.73 -13.92 8.21
N ALA A 98 26.20 -13.36 7.08
CA ALA A 98 27.48 -12.68 7.03
C ALA A 98 27.43 -11.38 7.86
N ARG A 99 28.60 -10.90 8.27
CA ARG A 99 28.74 -9.68 9.07
C ARG A 99 29.73 -8.75 8.39
N PHE A 100 29.33 -7.53 8.12
CA PHE A 100 30.21 -6.45 7.64
C PHE A 100 30.42 -5.49 8.81
N LEU A 101 31.58 -5.61 9.46
CA LEU A 101 31.90 -4.84 10.67
C LEU A 101 32.24 -3.39 10.35
N CYS A 102 32.80 -3.10 9.17
CA CYS A 102 33.09 -1.75 8.70
C CYS A 102 32.28 -1.45 7.42
N GLY A 103 32.80 -0.62 6.53
CA GLY A 103 32.15 -0.27 5.28
C GLY A 103 31.99 -1.48 4.35
N ALA A 104 30.84 -1.57 3.68
CA ALA A 104 30.59 -2.59 2.66
C ALA A 104 30.25 -1.92 1.32
N HIS A 105 31.00 -2.27 0.28
CA HIS A 105 30.93 -1.56 -1.00
C HIS A 105 30.56 -2.50 -2.15
N PHE A 106 29.32 -2.37 -2.61
CA PHE A 106 28.71 -3.09 -3.73
C PHE A 106 28.24 -2.14 -4.85
N SER A 107 28.74 -0.91 -4.86
CA SER A 107 28.38 0.11 -5.85
C SER A 107 28.70 -0.36 -7.27
N SER A 108 27.75 -0.21 -8.18
CA SER A 108 27.89 -0.58 -9.59
C SER A 108 28.22 -2.07 -9.83
N MET A 109 27.94 -2.96 -8.87
CA MET A 109 28.13 -4.39 -9.05
C MET A 109 27.01 -5.01 -9.89
N TRP A 110 27.39 -6.04 -10.66
CA TRP A 110 26.46 -6.87 -11.43
C TRP A 110 26.38 -8.26 -10.79
N PHE A 111 25.19 -8.64 -10.33
CA PHE A 111 24.88 -9.99 -9.88
C PHE A 111 24.14 -10.71 -11.01
N ALA A 112 24.84 -11.58 -11.74
CA ALA A 112 24.29 -12.30 -12.90
C ALA A 112 23.22 -13.32 -12.50
N HIS A 113 23.28 -13.79 -11.26
CA HIS A 113 22.36 -14.75 -10.67
C HIS A 113 21.87 -14.27 -9.31
N GLY A 114 21.00 -15.06 -8.67
CA GLY A 114 20.42 -14.69 -7.38
C GLY A 114 21.47 -14.35 -6.31
N ALA A 115 21.14 -13.36 -5.47
CA ALA A 115 21.98 -12.90 -4.37
C ALA A 115 21.22 -13.00 -3.04
N ASP A 116 21.79 -13.70 -2.06
CA ASP A 116 21.16 -13.99 -0.77
C ASP A 116 21.92 -13.33 0.39
N PHE A 117 21.38 -12.23 0.92
CA PHE A 117 21.85 -11.51 2.11
C PHE A 117 20.94 -11.75 3.32
N THR A 118 20.18 -12.84 3.36
CA THR A 118 19.31 -13.20 4.49
C THR A 118 20.09 -13.19 5.81
N ASP A 119 19.53 -12.58 6.86
CA ASP A 119 20.13 -12.43 8.20
C ASP A 119 21.51 -11.75 8.21
N THR A 120 21.91 -11.05 7.14
CA THR A 120 23.19 -10.34 7.09
C THR A 120 23.17 -9.13 8.02
N LEU A 121 24.26 -8.89 8.73
CA LEU A 121 24.46 -7.71 9.57
C LEU A 121 25.47 -6.76 8.92
N PHE A 122 25.02 -5.56 8.56
CA PHE A 122 25.87 -4.44 8.19
C PHE A 122 25.97 -3.50 9.40
N GLU A 123 27.11 -3.53 10.11
CA GLU A 123 27.31 -2.74 11.33
C GLU A 123 27.59 -1.25 11.03
N ASN A 124 28.08 -0.96 9.82
CA ASN A 124 28.34 0.40 9.33
C ASN A 124 27.65 0.64 7.98
N SER A 125 27.96 1.77 7.34
CA SER A 125 27.35 2.15 6.07
C SER A 125 27.63 1.15 4.95
N VAL A 126 26.62 0.92 4.11
CA VAL A 126 26.70 0.06 2.94
C VAL A 126 26.23 0.77 1.69
N ASP A 127 26.95 0.52 0.59
CA ASP A 127 26.67 1.15 -0.69
C ASP A 127 26.36 0.11 -1.77
N PHE A 128 25.10 0.04 -2.18
CA PHE A 128 24.58 -0.71 -3.34
C PHE A 128 24.22 0.23 -4.51
N GLN A 129 24.63 1.49 -4.49
CA GLN A 129 24.24 2.45 -5.53
C GLN A 129 24.54 1.90 -6.93
N THR A 130 23.56 1.98 -7.82
CA THR A 130 23.63 1.47 -9.21
C THR A 130 23.91 -0.03 -9.36
N ALA A 131 23.84 -0.82 -8.29
CA ALA A 131 23.96 -2.27 -8.38
C ALA A 131 22.80 -2.86 -9.19
N VAL A 132 23.07 -3.93 -9.93
CA VAL A 132 22.08 -4.62 -10.75
C VAL A 132 21.99 -6.08 -10.34
N PHE A 133 20.77 -6.50 -10.01
CA PHE A 133 20.42 -7.89 -9.72
C PHE A 133 19.63 -8.45 -10.90
N ALA A 134 20.26 -9.35 -11.66
CA ALA A 134 19.65 -9.94 -12.85
C ALA A 134 18.53 -10.95 -12.51
N GLU A 135 18.68 -11.63 -11.38
CA GLU A 135 17.70 -12.53 -10.80
C GLU A 135 17.27 -12.02 -9.41
N ASP A 136 16.68 -12.90 -8.59
CA ASP A 136 16.09 -12.53 -7.30
C ASP A 136 17.17 -12.13 -6.28
N VAL A 137 16.89 -11.08 -5.50
CA VAL A 137 17.73 -10.63 -4.40
C VAL A 137 16.97 -10.74 -3.07
N ARG A 138 17.64 -11.23 -2.04
CA ARG A 138 17.07 -11.47 -0.70
C ARG A 138 17.85 -10.76 0.38
N PHE A 139 17.13 -10.05 1.25
CA PHE A 139 17.60 -9.34 2.43
C PHE A 139 16.67 -9.62 3.62
N ASP A 140 16.00 -10.77 3.61
CA ASP A 140 15.11 -11.23 4.66
C ASP A 140 15.79 -11.10 6.03
N SER A 141 15.17 -10.37 6.97
CA SER A 141 15.68 -10.13 8.33
C SER A 141 17.09 -9.51 8.41
N ALA A 142 17.63 -8.97 7.31
CA ALA A 142 18.91 -8.29 7.33
C ALA A 142 18.87 -7.02 8.21
N GLN A 143 20.02 -6.65 8.77
CA GLN A 143 20.14 -5.50 9.67
C GLN A 143 21.16 -4.51 9.12
N PHE A 144 20.74 -3.26 8.97
CA PHE A 144 21.57 -2.14 8.53
C PHE A 144 21.69 -1.13 9.67
N SER A 145 22.83 -1.14 10.36
CA SER A 145 23.07 -0.27 11.51
C SER A 145 23.52 1.13 11.10
N GLY A 146 24.23 1.25 9.97
CA GLY A 146 24.62 2.52 9.34
C GLY A 146 23.69 2.94 8.20
N GLU A 147 24.16 3.88 7.37
CA GLU A 147 23.42 4.33 6.19
C GLU A 147 23.40 3.24 5.11
N ALA A 148 22.24 3.04 4.47
CA ALA A 148 22.06 2.03 3.44
C ALA A 148 21.66 2.68 2.10
N ASN A 149 22.62 2.75 1.18
CA ASN A 149 22.44 3.40 -0.12
C ASN A 149 22.05 2.38 -1.20
N PHE A 150 20.77 2.34 -1.57
CA PHE A 150 20.20 1.55 -2.68
C PHE A 150 19.76 2.44 -3.86
N ARG A 151 20.35 3.64 -4.00
CA ARG A 151 19.97 4.57 -5.06
C ARG A 151 20.22 3.96 -6.42
N GLN A 152 19.26 4.12 -7.32
CA GLN A 152 19.37 3.65 -8.70
C GLN A 152 19.66 2.15 -8.86
N VAL A 153 19.35 1.34 -7.83
CA VAL A 153 19.42 -0.13 -7.93
C VAL A 153 18.41 -0.64 -8.96
N VAL A 154 18.81 -1.65 -9.73
CA VAL A 154 17.93 -2.32 -10.69
C VAL A 154 17.74 -3.77 -10.27
N CYS A 155 16.53 -4.14 -9.88
CA CYS A 155 16.11 -5.51 -9.60
C CYS A 155 15.30 -6.04 -10.78
N ARG A 156 15.90 -6.91 -11.60
CA ARG A 156 15.21 -7.58 -12.72
C ARG A 156 14.43 -8.81 -12.24
N GLY A 157 14.93 -9.49 -11.22
CA GLY A 157 14.19 -10.48 -10.45
C GLY A 157 13.34 -9.86 -9.34
N GLU A 158 12.83 -10.71 -8.46
CA GLU A 158 12.11 -10.28 -7.26
C GLU A 158 13.08 -9.71 -6.23
N GLY A 159 12.66 -8.63 -5.56
CA GLY A 159 13.43 -8.03 -4.47
C GLY A 159 12.74 -8.28 -3.13
N TRP A 160 13.40 -9.01 -2.24
CA TRP A 160 12.85 -9.43 -0.95
C TRP A 160 13.59 -8.73 0.20
N TRP A 161 12.89 -7.86 0.93
CA TRP A 161 13.31 -7.21 2.17
C TRP A 161 12.30 -7.43 3.32
N PRO A 162 11.72 -8.64 3.52
CA PRO A 162 10.76 -8.82 4.60
C PRO A 162 11.46 -8.77 5.96
N ALA A 163 10.83 -8.12 6.93
CA ALA A 163 11.33 -7.98 8.30
C ALA A 163 12.76 -7.39 8.42
N VAL A 164 13.27 -6.73 7.37
CA VAL A 164 14.54 -6.01 7.38
C VAL A 164 14.49 -4.88 8.42
N ASN A 165 15.61 -4.58 9.07
CA ASN A 165 15.73 -3.42 9.95
C ASN A 165 16.79 -2.43 9.44
N PHE A 166 16.35 -1.25 9.03
CA PHE A 166 17.19 -0.09 8.73
C PHE A 166 17.24 0.86 9.94
N LYS A 167 18.31 0.79 10.73
CA LYS A 167 18.52 1.70 11.86
C LYS A 167 18.98 3.08 11.40
N GLY A 168 19.90 3.12 10.44
CA GLY A 168 20.33 4.33 9.76
C GLY A 168 19.42 4.72 8.59
N ASN A 169 19.73 5.85 7.93
CA ASN A 169 18.98 6.30 6.76
C ASN A 169 19.06 5.28 5.63
N ALA A 170 17.94 5.02 4.96
CA ALA A 170 17.89 4.14 3.79
C ALA A 170 17.41 4.92 2.56
N SER A 171 18.03 4.68 1.40
CA SER A 171 17.64 5.39 0.17
C SER A 171 17.50 4.43 -0.99
N PHE A 172 16.28 4.24 -1.48
CA PHE A 172 15.92 3.54 -2.71
C PHE A 172 15.56 4.52 -3.84
N ALA A 173 16.00 5.78 -3.73
CA ALA A 173 15.67 6.80 -4.71
C ALA A 173 16.07 6.38 -6.13
N GLN A 174 15.15 6.56 -7.08
CA GLN A 174 15.32 6.25 -8.50
C GLN A 174 15.62 4.77 -8.79
N SER A 175 15.35 3.85 -7.86
CA SER A 175 15.48 2.42 -8.11
C SER A 175 14.40 1.89 -9.06
N ASN A 176 14.67 0.75 -9.68
CA ASN A 176 13.73 0.09 -10.58
C ASN A 176 13.54 -1.38 -10.16
N PHE A 177 12.32 -1.73 -9.77
CA PHE A 177 11.89 -3.08 -9.44
C PHE A 177 10.99 -3.61 -10.54
N SER A 178 11.52 -4.48 -11.39
CA SER A 178 10.81 -5.04 -12.54
C SER A 178 9.78 -6.11 -12.18
N LYS A 179 9.96 -6.76 -11.01
CA LYS A 179 9.01 -7.73 -10.44
C LYS A 179 8.53 -7.25 -9.06
N GLU A 180 8.06 -8.15 -8.21
CA GLU A 180 7.64 -7.82 -6.85
C GLU A 180 8.82 -7.25 -6.04
N ALA A 181 8.56 -6.14 -5.34
CA ALA A 181 9.44 -5.58 -4.32
C ALA A 181 8.72 -5.67 -2.96
N ASN A 182 9.22 -6.55 -2.11
CA ASN A 182 8.59 -6.90 -0.84
C ASN A 182 9.35 -6.30 0.34
N PHE A 183 8.80 -5.24 0.92
CA PHE A 183 9.22 -4.58 2.16
C PHE A 183 8.26 -4.89 3.33
N SER A 184 7.54 -6.01 3.28
CA SER A 184 6.58 -6.35 4.34
C SER A 184 7.27 -6.53 5.69
N MET A 185 6.64 -6.01 6.75
CA MET A 185 7.20 -6.00 8.12
C MET A 185 8.58 -5.31 8.26
N ALA A 186 9.07 -4.62 7.23
CA ALA A 186 10.31 -3.86 7.31
C ALA A 186 10.19 -2.76 8.37
N THR A 187 11.27 -2.51 9.11
CA THR A 187 11.36 -1.41 10.07
C THR A 187 12.40 -0.41 9.58
N PHE A 188 11.96 0.83 9.37
CA PHE A 188 12.81 1.98 9.09
C PHE A 188 12.84 2.84 10.36
N GLU A 189 13.91 2.71 11.15
CA GLU A 189 14.07 3.48 12.38
C GLU A 189 14.48 4.93 12.11
N SER A 190 15.14 5.19 10.97
CA SER A 190 15.48 6.53 10.46
C SER A 190 14.74 6.84 9.16
N ASN A 191 15.10 7.93 8.47
CA ASN A 191 14.42 8.35 7.25
C ASN A 191 14.63 7.36 6.11
N VAL A 192 13.58 7.15 5.31
CA VAL A 192 13.65 6.38 4.06
C VAL A 192 13.20 7.19 2.84
N ASP A 193 13.98 7.10 1.76
CA ASP A 193 13.68 7.77 0.50
C ASP A 193 13.40 6.77 -0.63
N PHE A 194 12.15 6.77 -1.12
CA PHE A 194 11.69 6.05 -2.31
C PHE A 194 11.42 7.01 -3.49
N SER A 195 11.98 8.23 -3.46
CA SER A 195 11.69 9.23 -4.48
C SER A 195 12.10 8.77 -5.88
N GLY A 196 11.17 8.85 -6.84
CA GLY A 196 11.37 8.39 -8.20
C GLY A 196 11.54 6.87 -8.35
N ALA A 197 11.35 6.07 -7.29
CA ALA A 197 11.42 4.62 -7.37
C ALA A 197 10.27 4.07 -8.24
N ARG A 198 10.57 3.03 -9.02
CA ARG A 198 9.61 2.39 -9.93
C ARG A 198 9.32 0.97 -9.50
N PHE A 199 8.05 0.65 -9.31
CA PHE A 199 7.52 -0.67 -8.98
C PHE A 199 6.67 -1.15 -10.16
N ALA A 200 7.18 -2.11 -10.92
CA ALA A 200 6.53 -2.57 -12.16
C ALA A 200 5.50 -3.70 -11.94
N PHE A 201 5.46 -4.31 -10.76
CA PHE A 201 4.54 -5.42 -10.47
C PHE A 201 3.76 -5.24 -9.17
N CYS A 202 4.43 -5.26 -8.01
CA CYS A 202 3.82 -5.02 -6.71
C CYS A 202 4.85 -4.34 -5.80
N GLY A 203 4.45 -3.26 -5.12
CA GLY A 203 5.23 -2.65 -4.05
C GLY A 203 4.57 -2.98 -2.72
N ASN A 204 5.07 -3.99 -2.03
CA ASN A 204 4.46 -4.51 -0.81
C ASN A 204 5.15 -3.91 0.43
N PHE A 205 4.44 -3.06 1.16
CA PHE A 205 4.84 -2.42 2.42
C PHE A 205 3.95 -2.87 3.58
N LYS A 206 3.30 -4.03 3.45
CA LYS A 206 2.35 -4.54 4.45
C LYS A 206 2.99 -4.67 5.82
N GLY A 207 2.43 -4.00 6.82
CA GLY A 207 2.92 -3.99 8.20
C GLY A 207 4.29 -3.36 8.42
N ALA A 208 4.85 -2.68 7.41
CA ALA A 208 6.08 -1.93 7.56
C ALA A 208 5.93 -0.82 8.62
N THR A 209 7.00 -0.52 9.34
CA THR A 209 7.04 0.53 10.36
C THR A 209 8.01 1.62 9.94
N PHE A 210 7.52 2.86 9.88
CA PHE A 210 8.31 4.05 9.59
C PHE A 210 8.33 4.92 10.86
N ARG A 211 9.48 4.97 11.55
CA ARG A 211 9.61 5.73 12.80
C ARG A 211 9.84 7.22 12.56
N GLU A 212 10.58 7.55 11.51
CA GLU A 212 10.86 8.92 11.08
C GLU A 212 10.09 9.28 9.80
N GLY A 213 10.73 9.87 8.80
CA GLY A 213 10.11 10.25 7.53
C GLY A 213 10.18 9.16 6.45
N ALA A 214 9.18 9.15 5.56
CA ALA A 214 9.16 8.29 4.38
C ALA A 214 8.74 9.10 3.15
N ASN A 215 9.63 9.20 2.16
CA ASN A 215 9.41 10.01 0.98
C ASN A 215 9.10 9.13 -0.25
N PHE A 216 7.91 9.28 -0.83
CA PHE A 216 7.48 8.61 -2.05
C PHE A 216 7.35 9.59 -3.23
N ALA A 217 8.01 10.75 -3.19
CA ALA A 217 7.90 11.76 -4.24
C ALA A 217 8.22 11.20 -5.63
N SER A 218 7.33 11.40 -6.61
CA SER A 218 7.44 10.90 -7.99
C SER A 218 7.61 9.39 -8.12
N ALA A 219 7.30 8.61 -7.08
CA ALA A 219 7.29 7.16 -7.18
C ALA A 219 6.24 6.68 -8.18
N VAL A 220 6.54 5.59 -8.88
CA VAL A 220 5.70 5.02 -9.93
C VAL A 220 5.36 3.57 -9.60
N PHE A 221 4.08 3.27 -9.49
CA PHE A 221 3.49 1.95 -9.33
C PHE A 221 2.70 1.62 -10.60
N ALA A 222 3.38 1.10 -11.62
CA ALA A 222 2.80 0.83 -12.93
C ALA A 222 3.63 -0.18 -13.71
N SER A 223 2.97 -1.09 -14.43
CA SER A 223 3.65 -2.05 -15.30
C SER A 223 4.37 -1.31 -16.42
N THR A 224 5.58 -1.76 -16.75
CA THR A 224 6.40 -1.25 -17.85
C THR A 224 6.10 -1.94 -19.18
N GLY A 225 5.12 -2.85 -19.24
CA GLY A 225 4.75 -3.58 -20.44
C GLY A 225 3.61 -2.91 -21.22
N GLU A 226 3.74 -2.88 -22.55
CA GLU A 226 2.57 -2.84 -23.42
C GLU A 226 1.60 -3.98 -23.02
N PRO A 227 0.27 -3.77 -23.09
CA PRO A 227 -0.67 -4.85 -22.84
C PRO A 227 -0.32 -6.05 -23.71
N ALA A 228 -0.22 -7.23 -23.10
CA ALA A 228 0.09 -8.45 -23.82
C ALA A 228 -0.86 -8.60 -25.02
N ALA A 229 -0.30 -8.92 -26.20
CA ALA A 229 -1.02 -8.97 -27.47
C ALA A 229 -2.17 -10.01 -27.49
N ASP A 230 -2.23 -10.87 -26.47
CA ASP A 230 -3.24 -11.90 -26.26
C ASP A 230 -4.47 -11.41 -25.48
N GLY A 231 -4.53 -10.13 -25.10
CA GLY A 231 -5.63 -9.60 -24.28
C GLY A 231 -5.63 -10.15 -22.85
N ALA A 232 -4.52 -10.76 -22.40
CA ALA A 232 -4.36 -11.13 -21.00
C ALA A 232 -4.41 -9.87 -20.13
N ASN A 233 -5.26 -9.92 -19.12
CA ASN A 233 -5.50 -8.83 -18.17
C ASN A 233 -4.16 -8.37 -17.61
N VAL A 234 -3.69 -7.17 -17.99
CA VAL A 234 -2.42 -6.63 -17.48
C VAL A 234 -2.53 -6.62 -15.96
N PRO A 235 -1.67 -7.36 -15.23
CA PRO A 235 -1.76 -7.42 -13.78
C PRO A 235 -1.65 -5.99 -13.25
N HIS A 236 -2.69 -5.58 -12.52
CA HIS A 236 -2.73 -4.25 -11.94
C HIS A 236 -1.63 -4.15 -10.90
N VAL A 237 -0.79 -3.12 -11.00
CA VAL A 237 0.25 -2.88 -10.01
C VAL A 237 -0.37 -2.31 -8.75
N ILE A 238 -0.11 -2.97 -7.61
CA ILE A 238 -0.68 -2.61 -6.32
C ILE A 238 0.45 -2.13 -5.40
N ALA A 239 0.20 -1.00 -4.73
CA ALA A 239 0.99 -0.51 -3.62
C ALA A 239 0.31 -0.92 -2.31
N ASP A 240 0.82 -1.93 -1.62
CA ASP A 240 0.18 -2.48 -0.43
C ASP A 240 0.77 -1.88 0.85
N PHE A 241 0.08 -0.92 1.47
CA PHE A 241 0.43 -0.33 2.76
C PHE A 241 -0.46 -0.86 3.90
N SER A 242 -1.13 -2.00 3.71
CA SER A 242 -2.04 -2.53 4.72
C SER A 242 -1.30 -2.81 6.03
N GLY A 243 -1.84 -2.32 7.15
CA GLY A 243 -1.21 -2.44 8.47
C GLY A 243 0.10 -1.66 8.65
N ALA A 244 0.53 -0.85 7.66
CA ALA A 244 1.73 -0.03 7.81
C ALA A 244 1.55 0.99 8.94
N ARG A 245 2.61 1.18 9.73
CA ARG A 245 2.63 2.07 10.90
C ARG A 245 3.55 3.25 10.62
N TYR A 246 3.01 4.45 10.81
CA TYR A 246 3.78 5.70 10.77
C TYR A 246 3.82 6.29 12.17
N GLU A 247 5.00 6.38 12.80
CA GLU A 247 5.13 7.03 14.11
C GLU A 247 5.05 8.56 13.98
N LYS A 248 5.52 9.11 12.85
CA LYS A 248 5.38 10.53 12.47
C LYS A 248 4.66 10.69 11.12
N PRO A 249 3.32 10.53 11.06
CA PRO A 249 2.57 10.57 9.80
C PRO A 249 2.80 11.82 8.94
N SER A 250 3.01 12.99 9.56
CA SER A 250 3.28 14.26 8.87
C SER A 250 4.61 14.28 8.11
N HIS A 251 5.53 13.36 8.41
CA HIS A 251 6.81 13.21 7.72
C HIS A 251 6.73 12.17 6.58
N VAL A 252 5.56 11.57 6.36
CA VAL A 252 5.31 10.66 5.24
C VAL A 252 4.66 11.45 4.11
N SER A 253 5.26 11.41 2.93
CA SER A 253 4.77 12.19 1.78
C SER A 253 4.69 11.40 0.49
N PHE A 254 3.53 11.50 -0.15
CA PHE A 254 3.23 11.07 -1.50
C PHE A 254 3.03 12.33 -2.35
N TYR A 255 4.08 12.75 -3.06
CA TYR A 255 4.04 13.90 -3.95
C TYR A 255 4.18 13.45 -5.40
N GLN A 256 3.27 13.81 -6.31
CA GLN A 256 3.37 13.44 -7.74
C GLN A 256 3.46 11.93 -8.02
N VAL A 257 2.86 11.11 -7.15
CA VAL A 257 2.86 9.65 -7.31
C VAL A 257 1.93 9.26 -8.45
N ASN A 258 2.43 8.42 -9.36
CA ASN A 258 1.73 7.96 -10.57
C ASN A 258 1.21 9.08 -11.49
N ARG A 259 1.76 10.30 -11.41
CA ARG A 259 1.24 11.50 -12.09
C ARG A 259 0.87 11.27 -13.56
N ASP A 260 1.75 10.63 -14.32
CA ASP A 260 1.61 10.41 -15.77
C ASP A 260 1.13 8.99 -16.15
N ILE A 261 0.57 8.24 -15.20
CA ILE A 261 0.14 6.85 -15.39
C ILE A 261 -1.36 6.75 -15.67
N GLN A 262 -1.76 6.19 -16.82
CA GLN A 262 -3.17 6.08 -17.24
C GLN A 262 -4.06 5.29 -16.24
N GLY A 263 -3.49 4.34 -15.50
CA GLY A 263 -4.21 3.54 -14.50
C GLY A 263 -4.37 4.17 -13.12
N GLY A 264 -3.64 5.25 -12.83
CA GLY A 264 -3.54 5.83 -11.48
C GLY A 264 -2.93 4.89 -10.44
N LEU A 265 -2.86 5.34 -9.19
CA LEU A 265 -2.35 4.63 -8.03
C LEU A 265 -3.44 3.72 -7.46
N ARG A 266 -3.19 2.42 -7.49
CA ARG A 266 -3.97 1.41 -6.77
C ARG A 266 -3.25 1.08 -5.48
N ALA A 267 -3.81 1.52 -4.37
CA ALA A 267 -3.20 1.34 -3.06
C ALA A 267 -4.15 0.67 -2.06
N ARG A 268 -3.57 -0.13 -1.18
CA ARG A 268 -4.23 -0.68 0.01
C ARG A 268 -3.75 0.06 1.25
N PHE A 269 -4.68 0.47 2.10
CA PHE A 269 -4.40 1.19 3.34
C PHE A 269 -5.24 0.70 4.53
N VAL A 270 -5.90 -0.46 4.42
CA VAL A 270 -6.60 -1.07 5.57
C VAL A 270 -5.66 -1.20 6.76
N ASN A 271 -6.12 -0.82 7.95
CA ASN A 271 -5.34 -0.79 9.19
C ASN A 271 -4.10 0.11 9.17
N CYS A 272 -4.02 1.07 8.26
CA CYS A 272 -2.96 2.08 8.21
C CYS A 272 -3.46 3.42 8.78
N ASN A 273 -2.65 4.11 9.58
CA ASN A 273 -3.00 5.46 10.05
C ASN A 273 -2.60 6.55 9.05
N MET A 274 -3.52 6.91 8.17
CA MET A 274 -3.28 7.93 7.14
C MET A 274 -3.48 9.38 7.61
N GLU A 275 -3.83 9.60 8.88
CA GLU A 275 -4.05 10.94 9.41
C GLU A 275 -2.76 11.77 9.33
N ALA A 276 -2.83 12.95 8.69
CA ALA A 276 -1.70 13.87 8.48
C ALA A 276 -0.61 13.40 7.49
N VAL A 277 -0.76 12.24 6.85
CA VAL A 277 0.13 11.85 5.73
C VAL A 277 -0.07 12.81 4.56
N ARG A 278 1.01 13.32 3.96
CA ARG A 278 0.89 14.33 2.91
C ARG A 278 0.66 13.67 1.55
N PHE A 279 -0.56 13.75 1.02
CA PHE A 279 -0.87 13.38 -0.37
C PHE A 279 -1.04 14.66 -1.20
N VAL A 280 -0.18 14.86 -2.20
CA VAL A 280 -0.23 16.04 -3.08
C VAL A 280 0.04 15.62 -4.51
N ASP A 281 -0.85 15.99 -5.43
CA ASP A 281 -0.76 15.66 -6.87
C ASP A 281 -0.61 14.13 -7.12
N VAL A 282 -1.29 13.32 -6.30
CA VAL A 282 -1.34 11.87 -6.48
C VAL A 282 -2.43 11.54 -7.50
N ASN A 283 -2.04 10.88 -8.58
CA ASN A 283 -2.99 10.38 -9.56
C ASN A 283 -3.58 9.06 -9.06
N TRP A 284 -4.74 9.12 -8.42
CA TRP A 284 -5.42 7.96 -7.84
C TRP A 284 -6.16 7.13 -8.90
N HIS A 285 -6.22 5.81 -8.70
CA HIS A 285 -7.05 4.95 -9.54
C HIS A 285 -8.53 5.37 -9.47
N ARG A 286 -9.20 5.36 -10.63
CA ARG A 286 -10.61 5.74 -10.74
C ARG A 286 -11.47 4.57 -11.19
N TRP A 287 -12.62 4.39 -10.55
CA TRP A 287 -13.61 3.38 -10.88
C TRP A 287 -15.01 3.99 -10.78
N HIS A 288 -15.87 3.74 -11.79
CA HIS A 288 -17.16 4.41 -11.96
C HIS A 288 -17.10 5.95 -11.85
N GLY A 289 -16.00 6.56 -12.35
CA GLY A 289 -15.85 8.02 -12.41
C GLY A 289 -15.38 8.72 -11.13
N ARG A 290 -15.04 7.98 -10.06
CA ARG A 290 -14.49 8.51 -8.80
C ARG A 290 -13.18 7.84 -8.42
N LYS A 291 -12.39 8.48 -7.56
CA LYS A 291 -11.20 7.88 -6.93
C LYS A 291 -11.60 6.71 -6.01
N VAL A 292 -10.86 5.60 -6.07
CA VAL A 292 -11.10 4.40 -5.26
C VAL A 292 -9.81 3.80 -4.72
N LEU A 293 -9.90 3.19 -3.55
CA LEU A 293 -8.83 2.34 -3.00
C LEU A 293 -8.92 0.92 -3.56
N GLN A 294 -7.77 0.25 -3.65
CA GLN A 294 -7.75 -1.17 -4.02
C GLN A 294 -8.47 -2.02 -2.97
N ASP A 295 -8.49 -1.61 -1.70
CA ASP A 295 -9.21 -2.31 -0.63
C ASP A 295 -10.72 -2.46 -0.92
N GLU A 296 -11.34 -1.45 -1.55
CA GLU A 296 -12.75 -1.52 -1.97
C GLU A 296 -12.93 -2.51 -3.13
N LEU A 297 -12.02 -2.47 -4.12
CA LEU A 297 -12.08 -3.36 -5.27
C LEU A 297 -11.89 -4.83 -4.88
N ASP A 298 -11.04 -5.10 -3.89
CA ASP A 298 -10.82 -6.45 -3.36
C ASP A 298 -12.06 -7.02 -2.63
N ILE A 299 -13.03 -6.17 -2.26
CA ILE A 299 -14.33 -6.57 -1.70
C ILE A 299 -15.35 -6.81 -2.81
N VAL A 300 -15.46 -5.85 -3.74
CA VAL A 300 -16.50 -5.84 -4.80
C VAL A 300 -16.22 -6.86 -5.89
N SER A 301 -14.95 -7.10 -6.20
CA SER A 301 -14.48 -8.06 -7.18
C SER A 301 -13.60 -9.08 -6.48
N PRO A 302 -14.20 -10.03 -5.73
CA PRO A 302 -13.40 -11.07 -5.09
C PRO A 302 -12.74 -11.90 -6.19
N LEU A 303 -11.45 -11.67 -6.42
CA LEU A 303 -10.60 -12.72 -6.94
C LEU A 303 -10.80 -13.90 -5.98
N LYS A 304 -11.28 -15.02 -6.50
CA LYS A 304 -11.42 -16.27 -5.73
C LYS A 304 -10.11 -16.50 -4.97
N ASN A 305 -10.11 -16.38 -3.63
CA ASN A 305 -9.77 -17.48 -2.72
C ASN A 305 -9.53 -17.06 -1.27
N GLU A 306 -9.90 -18.03 -0.42
CA GLU A 306 -9.33 -18.42 0.88
C GLU A 306 -9.30 -17.38 2.01
N GLU A 307 -10.24 -17.55 2.95
CA GLU A 307 -10.07 -17.04 4.32
C GLU A 307 -8.71 -17.50 4.86
N SER A 308 -7.80 -16.54 5.12
CA SER A 308 -6.51 -16.88 5.71
C SER A 308 -6.73 -17.46 7.12
N GLU A 309 -5.92 -18.44 7.52
CA GLU A 309 -6.00 -19.02 8.87
C GLU A 309 -5.84 -17.97 9.98
N THR A 310 -5.14 -16.88 9.67
CA THR A 310 -5.03 -15.68 10.51
C THR A 310 -6.41 -15.04 10.79
N GLU A 311 -7.27 -14.94 9.78
CA GLU A 311 -8.62 -14.36 9.92
C GLU A 311 -9.55 -15.26 10.75
N LYS A 312 -9.36 -16.58 10.70
CA LYS A 312 -10.04 -17.55 11.59
C LYS A 312 -9.60 -17.39 13.04
N PHE A 313 -8.30 -17.24 13.29
CA PHE A 313 -7.76 -17.02 14.63
C PHE A 313 -8.24 -15.69 15.25
N PHE A 314 -8.26 -14.60 14.47
CA PHE A 314 -8.74 -13.29 14.94
C PHE A 314 -10.25 -13.27 15.24
N LYS A 315 -11.08 -13.99 14.46
CA LYS A 315 -12.52 -14.16 14.75
C LYS A 315 -12.77 -14.86 16.09
N GLN A 316 -11.84 -15.69 16.56
CA GLN A 316 -12.00 -16.50 17.78
C GLN A 316 -11.58 -15.75 19.05
N ALA A 317 -10.71 -14.74 18.95
CA ALA A 317 -10.09 -14.09 20.11
C ALA A 317 -10.69 -12.71 20.50
N MET A 318 -11.37 -12.00 19.59
CA MET A 318 -11.79 -10.60 19.81
C MET A 318 -13.26 -10.34 19.44
N GLY A 319 -14.22 -10.69 20.32
CA GLY A 319 -15.62 -10.25 20.21
C GLY A 319 -16.22 -10.39 18.80
N LYS A 320 -17.13 -9.48 18.41
CA LYS A 320 -17.52 -9.34 16.99
C LYS A 320 -16.48 -8.43 16.32
N PRO A 321 -15.53 -8.95 15.52
CA PRO A 321 -14.56 -8.10 14.86
C PRO A 321 -15.25 -7.12 13.90
N PRO A 322 -14.68 -5.91 13.68
CA PRO A 322 -15.17 -5.02 12.64
C PRO A 322 -15.21 -5.77 11.30
N THR A 323 -16.31 -5.62 10.55
CA THR A 323 -16.41 -6.25 9.24
C THR A 323 -15.33 -5.69 8.32
N ARG A 324 -14.92 -6.46 7.31
CA ARG A 324 -13.98 -5.99 6.28
C ARG A 324 -14.43 -4.65 5.65
N TYR A 325 -15.74 -4.46 5.51
CA TYR A 325 -16.35 -3.21 5.06
C TYR A 325 -16.08 -2.03 6.00
N GLU A 326 -16.24 -2.22 7.32
CA GLU A 326 -15.98 -1.17 8.30
C GLU A 326 -14.51 -0.78 8.33
N LEU A 327 -13.58 -1.74 8.18
CA LEU A 327 -12.14 -1.43 8.10
C LEU A 327 -11.79 -0.55 6.90
N VAL A 328 -12.36 -0.84 5.72
CA VAL A 328 -12.20 0.02 4.54
C VAL A 328 -12.87 1.38 4.73
N ALA A 329 -14.06 1.41 5.35
CA ALA A 329 -14.76 2.66 5.66
C ALA A 329 -13.96 3.56 6.62
N VAL A 330 -13.28 2.99 7.62
CA VAL A 330 -12.35 3.72 8.50
C VAL A 330 -11.21 4.33 7.69
N GLY A 331 -10.62 3.57 6.77
CA GLY A 331 -9.57 4.05 5.87
C GLY A 331 -10.03 5.25 5.04
N TYR A 332 -11.18 5.16 4.38
CA TYR A 332 -11.75 6.28 3.63
C TYR A 332 -12.03 7.50 4.51
N ARG A 333 -12.59 7.34 5.72
CA ARG A 333 -12.83 8.47 6.65
C ARG A 333 -11.56 9.24 6.96
N LYS A 334 -10.47 8.53 7.26
CA LYS A 334 -9.16 9.16 7.53
C LYS A 334 -8.63 9.93 6.32
N LEU A 335 -8.80 9.40 5.10
CA LEU A 335 -8.42 10.11 3.88
C LEU A 335 -9.26 11.38 3.68
N VAL A 336 -10.58 11.29 3.89
CA VAL A 336 -11.49 12.45 3.80
C VAL A 336 -11.04 13.54 4.76
N ASP A 337 -10.85 13.22 6.04
CA ASP A 337 -10.40 14.18 7.05
C ASP A 337 -9.06 14.83 6.68
N ASN A 338 -8.17 14.06 6.06
CA ASN A 338 -6.87 14.54 5.61
C ASN A 338 -7.00 15.54 4.43
N PHE A 339 -7.77 15.20 3.40
CA PHE A 339 -8.01 16.09 2.24
C PHE A 339 -8.80 17.34 2.63
N GLU A 340 -9.75 17.24 3.55
CA GLU A 340 -10.49 18.40 4.06
C GLU A 340 -9.58 19.38 4.81
N LYS A 341 -8.61 18.89 5.60
CA LYS A 341 -7.62 19.73 6.30
C LYS A 341 -6.75 20.55 5.35
N VAL A 342 -6.36 19.97 4.21
CA VAL A 342 -5.57 20.66 3.18
C VAL A 342 -6.42 21.42 2.16
N ARG A 343 -7.75 21.47 2.36
CA ARG A 343 -8.73 22.13 1.48
C ARG A 343 -8.82 21.55 0.05
N GLU A 344 -8.45 20.29 -0.13
CA GLU A 344 -8.67 19.56 -1.38
C GLU A 344 -10.07 18.91 -1.41
N TYR A 345 -11.10 19.74 -1.55
CA TYR A 345 -12.49 19.29 -1.42
C TYR A 345 -12.94 18.30 -2.51
N ASP A 346 -12.38 18.40 -3.73
CA ASP A 346 -12.67 17.44 -4.81
C ASP A 346 -12.25 16.01 -4.45
N SER A 347 -11.03 15.85 -3.91
CA SER A 347 -10.51 14.56 -3.46
C SER A 347 -11.31 14.03 -2.28
N ALA A 348 -11.60 14.88 -1.29
CA ALA A 348 -12.40 14.52 -0.12
C ALA A 348 -13.79 14.01 -0.52
N GLU A 349 -14.41 14.63 -1.52
CA GLU A 349 -15.74 14.22 -1.98
C GLU A 349 -15.72 12.83 -2.64
N ASP A 350 -14.79 12.57 -3.55
CA ASP A 350 -14.64 11.26 -4.21
C ASP A 350 -14.48 10.12 -3.19
N PHE A 351 -13.68 10.35 -2.13
CA PHE A 351 -13.48 9.37 -1.05
C PHE A 351 -14.65 9.29 -0.06
N SER A 352 -15.41 10.37 0.14
CA SER A 352 -16.62 10.35 0.98
C SER A 352 -17.71 9.43 0.43
N ILE A 353 -17.78 9.29 -0.90
CA ILE A 353 -18.65 8.31 -1.56
C ILE A 353 -18.23 6.88 -1.19
N GLY A 354 -16.92 6.60 -1.14
CA GLY A 354 -16.37 5.32 -0.70
C GLY A 354 -16.82 4.92 0.71
N VAL A 355 -16.87 5.89 1.65
CA VAL A 355 -17.41 5.66 3.01
C VAL A 355 -18.87 5.17 2.95
N MET A 356 -19.70 5.82 2.14
CA MET A 356 -21.12 5.48 2.04
C MET A 356 -21.37 4.17 1.29
N GLU A 357 -20.55 3.86 0.28
CA GLU A 357 -20.58 2.58 -0.42
C GLU A 357 -20.23 1.42 0.51
N MET A 358 -19.22 1.57 1.38
CA MET A 358 -18.89 0.53 2.37
C MET A 358 -20.04 0.30 3.35
N LYS A 359 -20.68 1.37 3.85
CA LYS A 359 -21.88 1.25 4.69
C LYS A 359 -23.06 0.58 3.97
N ARG A 360 -23.23 0.84 2.68
CA ARG A 360 -24.30 0.26 1.86
C ARG A 360 -24.11 -1.24 1.67
N LEU A 361 -22.87 -1.65 1.41
CA LEU A 361 -22.51 -3.03 1.11
C LEU A 361 -22.36 -3.90 2.38
N ASP A 362 -22.08 -3.29 3.53
CA ASP A 362 -21.87 -4.00 4.79
C ASP A 362 -23.10 -4.83 5.21
N PRO A 363 -23.03 -6.17 5.20
CA PRO A 363 -24.14 -7.04 5.59
C PRO A 363 -24.44 -6.98 7.10
N ALA A 364 -23.52 -6.45 7.92
CA ALA A 364 -23.76 -6.27 9.35
C ALA A 364 -24.68 -5.07 9.66
N GLN A 365 -24.90 -4.17 8.70
CA GLN A 365 -25.79 -3.03 8.88
C GLN A 365 -27.26 -3.46 8.88
N PRO A 366 -28.10 -2.87 9.74
CA PRO A 366 -29.54 -3.10 9.72
C PRO A 366 -30.15 -2.83 8.34
N ILE A 367 -31.19 -3.60 7.97
CA ILE A 367 -31.84 -3.47 6.65
C ILE A 367 -32.33 -2.04 6.41
N PHE A 368 -32.91 -1.39 7.41
CA PHE A 368 -33.41 -0.01 7.29
C PHE A 368 -32.28 0.99 6.97
N VAL A 369 -31.08 0.80 7.53
CA VAL A 369 -29.91 1.64 7.22
C VAL A 369 -29.50 1.44 5.77
N ARG A 370 -29.42 0.19 5.31
CA ARG A 370 -29.07 -0.12 3.91
C ARG A 370 -30.10 0.44 2.92
N VAL A 371 -31.39 0.36 3.24
CA VAL A 371 -32.47 0.97 2.45
C VAL A 371 -32.34 2.49 2.43
N ALA A 372 -32.12 3.15 3.58
CA ALA A 372 -31.94 4.58 3.65
C ALA A 372 -30.72 5.07 2.85
N VAL A 373 -29.59 4.37 2.95
CA VAL A 373 -28.36 4.68 2.20
C VAL A 373 -28.55 4.44 0.70
N ASN A 374 -29.27 3.39 0.31
CA ASN A 374 -29.65 3.17 -1.10
C ASN A 374 -30.54 4.29 -1.64
N LEU A 375 -31.56 4.71 -0.88
CA LEU A 375 -32.42 5.84 -1.25
C LEU A 375 -31.61 7.13 -1.38
N TYR A 376 -30.68 7.37 -0.46
CA TYR A 376 -29.80 8.54 -0.50
C TYR A 376 -28.88 8.54 -1.74
N ARG A 377 -28.35 7.37 -2.14
CA ARG A 377 -27.60 7.21 -3.39
C ARG A 377 -28.47 7.52 -4.61
N TRP A 378 -29.68 7.00 -4.67
CA TRP A 378 -30.60 7.23 -5.78
C TRP A 378 -31.05 8.71 -5.85
N ALA A 379 -31.28 9.33 -4.70
CA ALA A 379 -31.77 10.69 -4.61
C ALA A 379 -30.74 11.75 -5.04
N SER A 380 -29.44 11.53 -4.77
CA SER A 380 -28.42 12.59 -4.96
C SER A 380 -26.96 12.10 -5.11
N ASN A 381 -26.75 10.79 -5.29
CA ASN A 381 -25.43 10.16 -5.21
C ASN A 381 -24.68 10.53 -3.92
N TYR A 382 -25.33 10.36 -2.77
CA TYR A 382 -24.80 10.77 -1.46
C TYR A 382 -24.53 12.28 -1.32
N GLY A 383 -25.38 13.10 -1.97
CA GLY A 383 -25.28 14.55 -1.93
C GLY A 383 -24.09 15.11 -2.72
N SER A 384 -23.50 14.33 -3.63
CA SER A 384 -22.41 14.76 -4.51
C SER A 384 -22.92 15.33 -5.84
N ASN A 385 -23.99 14.75 -6.39
CA ASN A 385 -24.45 15.08 -7.74
C ASN A 385 -25.72 15.94 -7.71
N TYR A 386 -25.56 17.26 -7.93
CA TYR A 386 -26.66 18.22 -7.96
C TYR A 386 -27.62 17.96 -9.15
N TRP A 387 -27.10 17.48 -10.29
CA TRP A 387 -27.94 17.22 -11.46
C TRP A 387 -28.90 16.07 -11.20
N GLN A 388 -28.40 15.00 -10.60
CA GLN A 388 -29.23 13.90 -10.15
C GLN A 388 -30.27 14.35 -9.12
N ALA A 389 -29.87 15.19 -8.15
CA ALA A 389 -30.81 15.73 -7.17
C ALA A 389 -31.92 16.58 -7.80
N LEU A 390 -31.59 17.38 -8.82
CA LEU A 390 -32.54 18.21 -9.57
C LEU A 390 -33.51 17.37 -10.40
N VAL A 391 -33.01 16.35 -11.11
CA VAL A 391 -33.84 15.43 -11.91
C VAL A 391 -34.79 14.65 -11.01
N VAL A 392 -34.32 14.14 -9.87
CA VAL A 392 -35.17 13.45 -8.90
C VAL A 392 -36.24 14.39 -8.33
N LEU A 393 -35.90 15.65 -8.03
CA LEU A 393 -36.86 16.65 -7.59
C LEU A 393 -37.94 16.90 -8.65
N ALA A 394 -37.54 17.09 -9.92
CA ALA A 394 -38.48 17.28 -11.02
C ALA A 394 -39.39 16.07 -11.23
N LEU A 395 -38.84 14.85 -11.16
CA LEU A 395 -39.60 13.60 -11.25
C LEU A 395 -40.59 13.47 -10.07
N MET A 396 -40.19 13.83 -8.85
CA MET A 396 -41.09 13.83 -7.70
C MET A 396 -42.29 14.76 -7.93
N VAL A 397 -42.07 15.99 -8.40
CA VAL A 397 -43.14 16.95 -8.70
C VAL A 397 -44.10 16.40 -9.76
N VAL A 398 -43.59 15.78 -10.82
CA VAL A 398 -44.41 15.16 -11.87
C VAL A 398 -45.21 13.97 -11.33
N VAL A 399 -44.58 13.07 -10.57
CA VAL A 399 -45.22 11.88 -10.00
C VAL A 399 -46.32 12.27 -9.01
N PHE A 400 -46.06 13.21 -8.09
CA PHE A 400 -47.10 13.71 -7.18
C PHE A 400 -48.23 14.39 -7.94
N GLY A 401 -47.93 15.21 -8.95
CA GLY A 401 -48.95 15.83 -9.80
C GLY A 401 -49.86 14.82 -10.50
N LEU A 402 -49.29 13.73 -11.03
CA LEU A 402 -50.05 12.62 -11.62
C LEU A 402 -50.88 11.86 -10.58
N LEU A 403 -50.31 11.55 -9.40
CA LEU A 403 -51.03 10.89 -8.32
C LEU A 403 -52.23 11.71 -7.83
N TYR A 404 -52.08 13.02 -7.68
CA TYR A 404 -53.18 13.91 -7.33
C TYR A 404 -54.26 13.98 -8.42
N SER A 405 -53.87 13.83 -9.69
CA SER A 405 -54.82 13.78 -10.80
C SER A 405 -55.65 12.48 -10.78
N LEU A 406 -55.11 11.39 -10.21
CA LEU A 406 -55.81 10.12 -10.03
C LEU A 406 -56.68 10.07 -8.78
N VAL A 407 -56.21 10.65 -7.67
CA VAL A 407 -56.89 10.57 -6.36
C VAL A 407 -57.92 11.70 -6.17
N GLY A 408 -57.76 12.81 -6.90
CA GLY A 408 -58.64 13.97 -6.87
C GLY A 408 -58.28 14.97 -5.75
N LEU A 409 -58.02 16.21 -6.13
CA LEU A 409 -57.86 17.35 -5.21
C LEU A 409 -59.11 18.23 -5.25
N THR A 410 -59.52 18.77 -4.10
CA THR A 410 -60.64 19.72 -4.05
C THR A 410 -60.09 21.15 -3.97
N PRO A 411 -60.51 22.06 -4.87
CA PRO A 411 -60.05 23.45 -4.85
C PRO A 411 -60.56 24.15 -3.58
N ARG A 412 -59.71 25.01 -2.97
CA ARG A 412 -60.14 25.82 -1.82
C ARG A 412 -61.17 26.87 -2.25
N PRO A 413 -62.18 27.16 -1.42
CA PRO A 413 -63.18 28.18 -1.74
C PRO A 413 -62.52 29.56 -1.92
N LYS A 414 -62.91 30.28 -2.98
CA LYS A 414 -62.43 31.62 -3.40
C LYS A 414 -61.05 31.71 -4.06
N GLN A 415 -60.46 30.60 -4.51
CA GLN A 415 -59.19 30.63 -5.27
C GLN A 415 -59.37 30.15 -6.71
N THR A 416 -58.79 30.88 -7.66
CA THR A 416 -58.73 30.49 -9.08
C THR A 416 -57.59 29.47 -9.26
N VAL A 417 -57.92 28.28 -9.74
CA VAL A 417 -56.94 27.20 -9.91
C VAL A 417 -56.60 27.04 -11.39
N LEU A 418 -55.30 27.00 -11.71
CA LEU A 418 -54.81 26.76 -13.06
C LEU A 418 -54.76 25.24 -13.30
N GLU A 419 -55.29 24.76 -14.43
CA GLU A 419 -55.14 23.34 -14.81
C GLU A 419 -53.74 23.07 -15.38
N PRO A 420 -53.10 21.94 -15.05
CA PRO A 420 -53.60 20.85 -14.20
C PRO A 420 -53.38 21.08 -12.70
N ILE A 421 -54.47 20.99 -11.94
CA ILE A 421 -54.55 21.29 -10.49
C ILE A 421 -53.51 20.50 -9.67
N GLY A 422 -53.29 19.23 -9.99
CA GLY A 422 -52.34 18.37 -9.29
C GLY A 422 -50.89 18.81 -9.45
N LEU A 423 -50.49 19.22 -10.66
CA LEU A 423 -49.11 19.65 -10.92
C LEU A 423 -48.84 21.02 -10.30
N VAL A 424 -49.83 21.93 -10.38
CA VAL A 424 -49.75 23.24 -9.71
C VAL A 424 -49.61 23.06 -8.20
N HIS A 425 -50.42 22.19 -7.59
CA HIS A 425 -50.30 21.87 -6.16
C HIS A 425 -48.92 21.33 -5.81
N ALA A 426 -48.37 20.40 -6.60
CA ALA A 426 -47.06 19.82 -6.33
C ALA A 426 -45.91 20.85 -6.44
N VAL A 427 -46.00 21.78 -7.41
CA VAL A 427 -45.06 22.89 -7.55
C VAL A 427 -45.18 23.88 -6.38
N GLU A 428 -46.38 24.15 -5.89
CA GLU A 428 -46.60 25.00 -4.72
C GLU A 428 -45.97 24.44 -3.46
N VAL A 429 -46.08 23.11 -3.25
CA VAL A 429 -45.42 22.43 -2.15
C VAL A 429 -43.90 22.47 -2.31
N ALA A 430 -43.39 22.26 -3.53
CA ALA A 430 -41.96 22.35 -3.82
C ALA A 430 -41.35 23.73 -3.65
N THR A 431 -42.15 24.78 -3.78
CA THR A 431 -41.75 26.17 -3.53
C THR A 431 -42.01 26.63 -2.10
N PHE A 432 -42.37 25.71 -1.19
CA PHE A 432 -42.67 25.98 0.21
C PHE A 432 -43.79 27.01 0.43
N LYS A 433 -44.78 27.05 -0.47
CA LYS A 433 -45.93 27.94 -0.32
C LYS A 433 -46.79 27.48 0.86
N GLY A 434 -46.98 28.34 1.85
CA GLY A 434 -47.68 28.00 3.10
C GLY A 434 -49.17 27.69 2.93
N GLU A 435 -49.83 28.27 1.92
CA GLU A 435 -51.22 27.98 1.56
C GLU A 435 -51.30 27.55 0.10
N THR A 436 -51.58 26.27 -0.12
CA THR A 436 -51.83 25.69 -1.45
C THR A 436 -53.26 25.95 -1.91
N HIS A 437 -53.45 25.97 -3.23
CA HIS A 437 -54.75 26.28 -3.83
C HIS A 437 -55.79 25.16 -3.76
N ALA A 438 -55.39 23.96 -3.35
CA ALA A 438 -56.25 22.79 -3.24
C ALA A 438 -55.95 22.01 -1.95
N ILE A 439 -56.93 21.25 -1.46
CA ILE A 439 -56.82 20.40 -0.27
C ILE A 439 -57.16 18.94 -0.60
N ALA A 440 -56.68 18.03 0.23
CA ALA A 440 -57.00 16.62 0.13
C ALA A 440 -58.52 16.37 0.28
N GLY A 441 -59.15 15.79 -0.74
CA GLY A 441 -60.57 15.45 -0.73
C GLY A 441 -60.91 14.12 -0.05
N ASN A 442 -59.91 13.26 0.19
CA ASN A 442 -60.08 11.93 0.79
C ASN A 442 -58.85 11.52 1.63
N GLY A 443 -58.96 10.43 2.39
CA GLY A 443 -57.89 9.95 3.27
C GLY A 443 -56.59 9.57 2.54
N VAL A 444 -56.69 9.16 1.26
CA VAL A 444 -55.52 8.82 0.44
C VAL A 444 -54.78 10.08 -0.02
N ALA A 445 -55.50 11.11 -0.48
CA ALA A 445 -54.93 12.41 -0.84
C ALA A 445 -54.27 13.07 0.37
N TRP A 446 -54.84 12.91 1.56
CA TRP A 446 -54.27 13.43 2.80
C TRP A 446 -52.94 12.75 3.13
N PHE A 447 -52.86 11.43 2.95
CA PHE A 447 -51.59 10.70 3.12
C PHE A 447 -50.53 11.14 2.09
N LEU A 448 -50.93 11.33 0.83
CA LEU A 448 -50.03 11.84 -0.22
C LEU A 448 -49.52 13.25 0.09
N GLU A 449 -50.39 14.12 0.60
CA GLU A 449 -50.02 15.49 1.01
C GLU A 449 -48.99 15.50 2.14
N ILE A 450 -49.12 14.60 3.13
CA ILE A 450 -48.11 14.44 4.19
C ILE A 450 -46.80 13.93 3.61
N LEU A 451 -46.85 12.91 2.76
CA LEU A 451 -45.67 12.31 2.17
C LEU A 451 -44.88 13.32 1.33
N GLU A 452 -45.58 14.11 0.52
CA GLU A 452 -45.00 15.16 -0.31
C GLU A 452 -44.31 16.25 0.53
N ARG A 453 -44.97 16.71 1.60
CA ARG A 453 -44.44 17.71 2.54
C ARG A 453 -43.21 17.24 3.32
N VAL A 454 -42.89 15.95 3.31
CA VAL A 454 -41.65 15.41 3.88
C VAL A 454 -40.60 15.20 2.79
N LEU A 455 -40.98 14.54 1.69
CA LEU A 455 -40.05 14.11 0.65
C LEU A 455 -39.52 15.27 -0.19
N ILE A 456 -40.37 16.23 -0.60
CA ILE A 456 -39.93 17.33 -1.45
C ILE A 456 -38.96 18.25 -0.70
N PRO A 457 -39.23 18.71 0.55
CA PRO A 457 -38.27 19.46 1.33
C PRO A 457 -36.95 18.73 1.57
N ALA A 458 -36.99 17.43 1.86
CA ALA A 458 -35.79 16.62 2.01
C ALA A 458 -34.96 16.60 0.71
N GLN A 459 -35.61 16.45 -0.45
CA GLN A 459 -34.94 16.48 -1.74
C GLN A 459 -34.36 17.85 -2.09
N VAL A 460 -35.06 18.94 -1.76
CA VAL A 460 -34.52 20.30 -1.89
C VAL A 460 -33.29 20.48 -0.99
N ALA A 461 -33.33 19.98 0.25
CA ALA A 461 -32.17 20.04 1.15
C ALA A 461 -30.96 19.27 0.56
N LEU A 462 -31.19 18.11 -0.07
CA LEU A 462 -30.14 17.37 -0.76
C LEU A 462 -29.57 18.12 -1.97
N LEU A 463 -30.43 18.77 -2.76
CA LEU A 463 -30.01 19.62 -3.87
C LEU A 463 -29.16 20.80 -3.39
N LEU A 464 -29.59 21.49 -2.32
CA LEU A 464 -28.85 22.59 -1.72
C LEU A 464 -27.50 22.13 -1.14
N LEU A 465 -27.46 20.94 -0.54
CA LEU A 465 -26.22 20.34 -0.05
C LEU A 465 -25.23 20.06 -1.20
N ALA A 466 -25.70 19.46 -2.29
CA ALA A 466 -24.88 19.18 -3.47
C ALA A 466 -24.40 20.48 -4.16
N LEU A 467 -25.26 21.49 -4.27
CA LEU A 467 -24.88 22.82 -4.78
C LEU A 467 -23.84 23.49 -3.88
N ARG A 468 -24.02 23.48 -2.55
CA ARG A 468 -23.06 24.04 -1.60
C ARG A 468 -21.69 23.40 -1.74
N ARG A 469 -21.62 22.07 -1.94
CA ARG A 469 -20.36 21.37 -2.16
C ARG A 469 -19.70 21.80 -3.47
N ARG A 470 -20.49 21.93 -4.54
CA ARG A 470 -19.98 22.41 -5.84
C ARG A 470 -19.38 23.81 -5.77
N PHE A 471 -19.99 24.74 -5.04
CA PHE A 471 -19.47 26.11 -4.88
C PHE A 471 -18.35 26.23 -3.85
N ARG A 472 -18.05 25.18 -3.08
CA ARG A 472 -16.91 25.12 -2.17
C ARG A 472 -15.62 24.67 -2.85
N ARG A 473 -15.74 23.97 -3.97
CA ARG A 473 -14.65 23.68 -4.91
C ARG A 473 -14.26 24.97 -5.61
#